data_AF-A0A355C4P0-F1
#
_entry.id   AF-A0A355C4P0-F1
#
_cell.length_a   1.000
_cell.length_b   1.000
_cell.length_c   1.000
_cell.angle_alpha   90.00
_cell.angle_beta   90.00
_cell.angle_gamma   90.00
#
_symmetry.space_group_name_H-M   'P 1'
#
loop_
_entity.id
_entity.type
_entity.pdbx_description
1 polymer ?
#
loop_
_entity_poly.entity_id
_entity_poly.type
_entity_poly.pdbx_seq_one_letter_code
_entity_poly.pdbx_strand_id
1 'polypeptide(L)'
;MLLKKHRASLLAAGMFAVAATGASATTMLQMSFDDLVADSALVVVGEAIDSRVVESAADGLVTITTFRVSDAVLGSSGSVVQVATPGGIFRSGKFLLRESTADTPMFAIGSEHMLFLNSGPQNAFAVVGVNQGAAAVFEGKAGRSVVLPGGKGVETLGEASARVRAERAESDRLRDRETVE
;
A
#
# COMPACT_ATOMS: atom_id res chain seq x y z
N MET A 1 -26.17 18.10 67.96
CA MET A 1 -25.49 18.81 66.86
C MET A 1 -24.01 18.81 67.17
N LEU A 2 -23.15 18.51 66.18
CA LEU A 2 -21.68 18.34 66.23
C LEU A 2 -21.10 16.91 66.47
N LEU A 3 -20.52 16.42 65.36
CA LEU A 3 -19.19 15.82 65.20
C LEU A 3 -19.01 14.30 64.98
N LYS A 4 -18.49 14.03 63.77
CA LYS A 4 -17.51 13.01 63.37
C LYS A 4 -17.97 11.55 63.31
N LYS A 5 -18.12 11.05 62.06
CA LYS A 5 -17.44 9.82 61.55
C LYS A 5 -17.22 9.88 60.03
N HIS A 6 -16.43 10.84 59.53
CA HIS A 6 -15.86 10.75 58.18
C HIS A 6 -14.65 9.81 58.20
N ARG A 7 -14.89 8.51 58.37
CA ARG A 7 -13.86 7.45 58.34
C ARG A 7 -14.38 6.21 57.62
N ALA A 8 -14.96 6.38 56.44
CA ALA A 8 -15.44 5.23 55.66
C ALA A 8 -15.54 5.47 54.15
N SER A 9 -15.03 6.59 53.63
CA SER A 9 -15.22 6.91 52.19
C SER A 9 -13.92 7.30 51.48
N LEU A 10 -12.77 6.83 51.98
CA LEU A 10 -11.48 6.92 51.30
C LEU A 10 -11.06 5.56 50.68
N LEU A 11 -11.87 4.51 50.83
CA LEU A 11 -11.58 3.16 50.34
C LEU A 11 -12.25 2.81 49.00
N ALA A 12 -13.00 3.73 48.40
CA ALA A 12 -13.69 3.48 47.12
C ALA A 12 -13.01 4.14 45.90
N ALA A 13 -11.88 4.83 46.08
CA ALA A 13 -11.20 5.55 45.00
C ALA A 13 -9.91 4.86 44.50
N GLY A 14 -9.53 3.71 45.07
CA GLY A 14 -8.20 3.12 44.89
C GLY A 14 -8.09 1.92 43.94
N MET A 15 -9.16 1.48 43.28
CA MET A 15 -9.17 0.17 42.60
C MET A 15 -9.66 0.19 41.15
N PHE A 16 -9.31 1.26 40.42
CA PHE A 16 -9.53 1.34 38.96
C PHE A 16 -8.25 1.69 38.20
N ALA A 17 -7.10 1.25 38.70
CA ALA A 17 -5.83 1.37 38.01
C ALA A 17 -5.29 -0.02 37.70
N VAL A 18 -4.82 -0.20 36.46
CA VAL A 18 -4.06 -1.35 35.94
C VAL A 18 -4.91 -2.48 35.35
N ALA A 19 -5.50 -2.21 34.18
CA ALA A 19 -5.68 -3.22 33.14
C ALA A 19 -5.56 -2.56 31.75
N ALA A 20 -4.53 -1.74 31.54
CA ALA A 20 -4.12 -1.31 30.20
C ALA A 20 -3.05 -2.28 29.70
N THR A 21 -3.40 -3.54 29.52
CA THR A 21 -2.50 -4.52 28.91
C THR A 21 -2.39 -4.22 27.43
N GLY A 22 -1.28 -3.58 27.07
CA GLY A 22 -0.65 -3.57 25.74
C GLY A 22 -1.58 -3.72 24.55
N ALA A 23 -2.23 -2.63 24.16
CA ALA A 23 -2.61 -2.47 22.76
C ALA A 23 -1.29 -2.46 21.96
N SER A 24 -0.92 -3.61 21.38
CA SER A 24 0.08 -3.62 20.32
C SER A 24 -0.55 -2.91 19.13
N ALA A 25 -0.38 -1.59 19.09
CA ALA A 25 -0.52 -0.85 17.86
C ALA A 25 0.60 -1.38 16.96
N THR A 26 0.24 -2.17 15.96
CA THR A 26 1.08 -2.39 14.79
C THR A 26 1.27 -1.02 14.13
N THR A 27 2.26 -0.26 14.58
CA THR A 27 2.74 0.91 13.84
C THR A 27 3.35 0.38 12.55
N MET A 28 2.56 0.43 11.48
CA MET A 28 3.08 0.25 10.13
C MET A 28 4.16 1.32 9.94
N LEU A 29 5.41 0.89 9.80
CA LEU A 29 6.49 1.80 9.43
C LEU A 29 6.14 2.31 8.03
N GLN A 30 5.82 3.60 7.93
CA GLN A 30 5.57 4.22 6.64
C GLN A 30 6.85 4.04 5.81
N MET A 31 6.72 3.41 4.64
CA MET A 31 7.84 3.24 3.73
C MET A 31 8.25 4.63 3.26
N SER A 32 9.54 4.94 3.33
CA SER A 32 10.00 6.20 2.75
C SER A 32 9.77 6.16 1.23
N PHE A 33 9.67 7.32 0.61
CA PHE A 33 9.55 7.40 -0.85
C PHE A 33 10.76 6.73 -1.53
N ASP A 34 11.94 6.94 -0.95
CA ASP A 34 13.22 6.43 -1.43
C ASP A 34 13.22 4.90 -1.37
N ASP A 35 12.80 4.30 -0.25
CA ASP A 35 12.63 2.84 -0.13
C ASP A 35 11.64 2.30 -1.17
N LEU A 36 10.50 2.99 -1.36
CA LEU A 36 9.46 2.57 -2.29
C LEU A 36 9.99 2.51 -3.73
N VAL A 37 10.80 3.49 -4.13
CA VAL A 37 11.45 3.53 -5.44
C VAL A 37 12.58 2.50 -5.54
N ALA A 38 13.38 2.34 -4.49
CA ALA A 38 14.52 1.42 -4.47
C ALA A 38 14.09 -0.05 -4.61
N ASP A 39 13.01 -0.43 -3.93
CA ASP A 39 12.45 -1.78 -3.91
C ASP A 39 11.58 -2.11 -5.13
N SER A 40 11.27 -1.10 -5.95
CA SER A 40 10.50 -1.28 -7.18
C SER A 40 11.39 -1.71 -8.34
N ALA A 41 11.02 -2.81 -8.99
CA ALA A 41 11.60 -3.23 -10.26
C ALA A 41 10.90 -2.56 -11.46
N LEU A 42 9.64 -2.19 -11.28
CA LEU A 42 8.79 -1.59 -12.31
C LEU A 42 7.90 -0.52 -11.66
N VAL A 43 7.77 0.65 -12.31
CA VAL A 43 6.78 1.67 -11.94
C VAL A 43 5.98 2.03 -13.18
N VAL A 44 4.67 1.85 -13.13
CA VAL A 44 3.78 2.09 -14.28
C VAL A 44 2.61 2.96 -13.88
N VAL A 45 2.07 3.67 -14.86
CA VAL A 45 0.73 4.25 -14.79
C VAL A 45 -0.19 3.40 -15.64
N GLY A 46 -1.32 2.99 -15.10
CA GLY A 46 -2.25 2.15 -15.84
C GLY A 46 -3.66 2.11 -15.28
N GLU A 47 -4.60 1.73 -16.14
CA GLU A 47 -6.02 1.59 -15.83
C GLU A 47 -6.35 0.13 -15.56
N ALA A 48 -7.05 -0.16 -14.46
CA ALA A 48 -7.54 -1.51 -14.16
C ALA A 48 -8.65 -1.89 -15.17
N ILE A 49 -8.42 -2.93 -15.97
CA ILE A 49 -9.34 -3.34 -17.04
C ILE A 49 -10.02 -4.70 -16.80
N ASP A 50 -9.45 -5.53 -15.94
CA ASP A 50 -10.01 -6.82 -15.56
C ASP A 50 -9.56 -7.21 -14.15
N SER A 51 -10.37 -8.00 -13.44
CA SER A 51 -10.05 -8.50 -12.10
C SER A 51 -10.68 -9.86 -11.87
N ARG A 52 -9.88 -10.81 -11.37
CA ARG A 52 -10.31 -12.17 -11.09
C ARG A 52 -9.70 -12.68 -9.79
N VAL A 53 -10.44 -13.50 -9.07
CA VAL A 53 -9.93 -14.19 -7.87
C VAL A 53 -9.49 -15.59 -8.26
N VAL A 54 -8.30 -15.98 -7.81
CA VAL A 54 -7.71 -17.31 -7.97
C VAL A 54 -7.35 -17.87 -6.61
N GLU A 55 -7.40 -19.18 -6.47
CA GLU A 55 -6.93 -19.87 -5.27
C GLU A 55 -5.44 -20.19 -5.44
N SER A 56 -4.59 -19.67 -4.55
CA SER A 56 -3.18 -20.00 -4.44
C SER A 56 -3.00 -21.02 -3.31
N ALA A 57 -2.35 -22.14 -3.60
CA ALA A 57 -2.03 -23.13 -2.57
C ALA A 57 -1.12 -22.58 -1.45
N ALA A 58 -0.36 -21.52 -1.74
CA ALA A 58 0.55 -20.89 -0.79
C ALA A 58 -0.06 -19.67 -0.08
N ASP A 59 -0.86 -18.87 -0.80
CA ASP A 59 -1.28 -17.53 -0.36
C ASP A 59 -2.79 -17.40 -0.07
N GLY A 60 -3.56 -18.50 -0.14
CA GLY A 60 -5.01 -18.46 0.02
C GLY A 60 -5.70 -17.86 -1.20
N LEU A 61 -6.73 -17.04 -1.00
CA LEU A 61 -7.36 -16.33 -2.12
C LEU A 61 -6.46 -15.18 -2.58
N VAL A 62 -6.23 -15.07 -3.88
CA VAL A 62 -5.46 -13.98 -4.51
C VAL A 62 -6.31 -13.33 -5.58
N THR A 63 -6.40 -12.00 -5.55
CA THR A 63 -7.03 -11.21 -6.60
C THR A 63 -5.97 -10.78 -7.61
N ILE A 64 -6.11 -11.20 -8.86
CA ILE A 64 -5.28 -10.75 -9.98
C ILE A 64 -6.04 -9.67 -10.72
N THR A 65 -5.49 -8.45 -10.70
CA THR A 65 -6.00 -7.32 -11.48
C THR A 65 -5.10 -7.07 -12.69
N THR A 66 -5.69 -7.01 -13.88
CA THR A 66 -4.98 -6.65 -15.11
C THR A 66 -5.08 -5.16 -15.34
N PHE A 67 -3.94 -4.52 -15.54
CA PHE A 67 -3.84 -3.10 -15.86
C PHE A 67 -3.41 -2.90 -17.31
N ARG A 68 -4.07 -1.99 -18.02
CA ARG A 68 -3.60 -1.45 -19.29
C ARG A 68 -2.61 -0.33 -18.99
N VAL A 69 -1.36 -0.50 -19.41
CA VAL A 69 -0.29 0.47 -19.14
C VAL A 69 -0.42 1.65 -20.09
N SER A 70 -0.48 2.87 -19.54
CA SER A 70 -0.46 4.14 -20.28
C SER A 70 0.94 4.76 -20.29
N ASP A 71 1.73 4.57 -19.22
CA ASP A 71 3.12 5.03 -19.13
C ASP A 71 3.97 4.04 -18.29
N ALA A 72 5.22 3.85 -18.70
CA ALA A 72 6.23 3.11 -17.95
C ALA A 72 7.27 4.10 -17.41
N VAL A 73 7.20 4.38 -16.11
CA VAL A 73 8.01 5.39 -15.44
C VAL A 73 9.39 4.85 -15.11
N LEU A 74 9.43 3.61 -14.59
CA LEU A 74 10.63 2.86 -14.25
C LEU A 74 10.51 1.46 -14.84
N GLY A 75 11.62 0.93 -15.36
CA GLY A 75 11.67 -0.41 -15.95
C GLY A 75 11.02 -0.48 -17.33
N SER A 76 10.78 -1.69 -17.81
CA SER A 76 10.12 -1.95 -19.09
C SER A 76 8.91 -2.85 -18.88
N SER A 77 7.77 -2.47 -19.47
CA SER A 77 6.53 -3.24 -19.42
C SER A 77 5.95 -3.40 -20.81
N GLY A 78 5.12 -4.45 -20.99
CA GLY A 78 4.23 -4.53 -22.14
C GLY A 78 3.07 -3.53 -22.05
N SER A 79 2.10 -3.67 -22.95
CA SER A 79 0.85 -2.89 -22.93
C SER A 79 -0.08 -3.25 -21.76
N VAL A 80 0.16 -4.38 -21.11
CA VAL A 80 -0.58 -4.85 -19.94
C VAL A 80 0.36 -5.41 -18.88
N VAL A 81 -0.03 -5.26 -17.62
CA VAL A 81 0.60 -5.90 -16.47
C VAL A 81 -0.45 -6.55 -15.58
N GLN A 82 -0.10 -7.66 -14.95
CA GLN A 82 -0.95 -8.33 -13.96
C GLN A 82 -0.38 -8.06 -12.58
N VAL A 83 -1.25 -7.63 -11.66
CA VAL A 83 -0.91 -7.32 -10.27
C VAL A 83 -1.70 -8.25 -9.37
N ALA A 84 -1.00 -8.99 -8.53
CA ALA A 84 -1.57 -9.87 -7.52
C ALA A 84 -1.70 -9.13 -6.19
N THR A 85 -2.90 -9.19 -5.61
CA THR A 85 -3.19 -8.66 -4.29
C THR A 85 -3.80 -9.75 -3.40
N PRO A 86 -3.41 -9.87 -2.11
CA PRO A 86 -3.98 -10.88 -1.21
C PRO A 86 -5.47 -10.70 -0.95
N GLY A 87 -6.21 -11.80 -0.85
CA GLY A 87 -7.64 -11.83 -0.59
C GLY A 87 -8.51 -11.71 -1.84
N GLY A 88 -9.80 -11.48 -1.63
CA GLY A 88 -10.82 -11.43 -2.65
C GLY A 88 -12.16 -11.98 -2.16
N ILE A 89 -13.18 -11.86 -3.02
CA ILE A 89 -14.48 -12.50 -2.80
C ILE A 89 -14.62 -13.65 -3.79
N PHE A 90 -14.62 -14.87 -3.29
CA PHE A 90 -14.80 -16.08 -4.07
C PHE A 90 -16.15 -16.73 -3.77
N ARG A 91 -16.86 -17.17 -4.81
CA ARG A 91 -18.12 -17.92 -4.66
C ARG A 91 -17.85 -19.41 -4.88
N SER A 92 -17.98 -20.20 -3.82
CA SER A 92 -17.92 -21.66 -3.90
C SER A 92 -19.34 -22.23 -3.74
N GLY A 93 -19.96 -22.59 -4.88
CA GLY A 93 -21.35 -23.06 -4.92
C GLY A 93 -22.34 -22.02 -4.36
N LYS A 94 -22.99 -22.35 -3.24
CA LYS A 94 -23.94 -21.44 -2.55
C LYS A 94 -23.29 -20.50 -1.53
N PHE A 95 -22.00 -20.69 -1.24
CA PHE A 95 -21.29 -19.93 -0.20
C PHE A 95 -20.43 -18.83 -0.81
N LEU A 96 -20.41 -17.67 -0.15
CA LEU A 96 -19.49 -16.56 -0.44
C LEU A 96 -18.38 -16.58 0.61
N LEU A 97 -17.15 -16.80 0.15
CA LEU A 97 -15.95 -16.70 0.95
C LEU A 97 -15.33 -15.33 0.66
N ARG A 98 -15.15 -14.52 1.71
CA ARG A 98 -14.47 -13.23 1.62
C ARG A 98 -13.23 -13.29 2.47
N GLU A 99 -12.08 -13.16 1.83
CA GLU A 99 -10.80 -12.94 2.50
C GLU A 99 -10.41 -11.49 2.25
N SER A 100 -10.24 -10.72 3.32
CA SER A 100 -9.86 -9.31 3.23
C SER A 100 -8.83 -9.05 4.29
N THR A 101 -7.64 -8.64 3.88
CA THR A 101 -6.63 -8.07 4.77
C THR A 101 -6.81 -6.55 4.79
N ALA A 102 -6.69 -5.93 5.97
CA ALA A 102 -7.06 -4.53 6.20
C ALA A 102 -6.27 -3.53 5.33
N ASP A 103 -5.11 -3.96 4.82
CA ASP A 103 -4.16 -3.09 4.14
C ASP A 103 -3.92 -3.45 2.68
N THR A 104 -4.79 -4.26 2.05
CA THR A 104 -4.62 -4.62 0.64
C THR A 104 -5.37 -3.66 -0.29
N PRO A 105 -4.72 -3.15 -1.35
CA PRO A 105 -5.36 -2.25 -2.28
C PRO A 105 -6.45 -2.98 -3.07
N MET A 106 -7.61 -2.33 -3.18
CA MET A 106 -8.71 -2.77 -4.04
C MET A 106 -8.79 -1.87 -5.25
N PHE A 107 -8.74 -2.47 -6.44
CA PHE A 107 -8.76 -1.74 -7.70
C PHE A 107 -10.13 -1.86 -8.36
N ALA A 108 -10.83 -0.74 -8.49
CA ALA A 108 -12.06 -0.69 -9.26
C ALA A 108 -11.73 -0.73 -10.77
N ILE A 109 -12.49 -1.47 -11.56
CA ILE A 109 -12.35 -1.45 -13.01
C ILE A 109 -12.61 -0.02 -13.52
N GLY A 110 -11.74 0.48 -14.39
CA GLY A 110 -11.72 1.85 -14.90
C GLY A 110 -10.94 2.84 -14.03
N SER A 111 -10.41 2.42 -12.87
CA SER A 111 -9.55 3.29 -12.06
C SER A 111 -8.11 3.30 -12.57
N GLU A 112 -7.51 4.48 -12.70
CA GLU A 112 -6.11 4.68 -13.09
C GLU A 112 -5.25 4.83 -11.84
N HIS A 113 -4.09 4.17 -11.83
CA HIS A 113 -3.16 4.16 -10.70
C HIS A 113 -1.72 4.27 -11.19
N MET A 114 -0.88 4.94 -10.40
CA MET A 114 0.57 4.80 -10.44
C MET A 114 0.96 3.67 -9.48
N LEU A 115 1.57 2.62 -10.01
CA LEU A 115 1.85 1.38 -9.31
C LEU A 115 3.35 1.16 -9.20
N PHE A 116 3.81 0.93 -7.98
CA PHE A 116 5.16 0.54 -7.61
C PHE A 116 5.20 -0.97 -7.46
N LEU A 117 5.91 -1.64 -8.36
CA LEU A 117 5.77 -3.06 -8.59
C LEU A 117 7.11 -3.78 -8.48
N ASN A 118 7.06 -4.97 -7.88
CA ASN A 118 8.17 -5.93 -7.88
C ASN A 118 7.63 -7.34 -8.19
N SER A 119 8.52 -8.31 -8.39
CA SER A 119 8.14 -9.70 -8.64
C SER A 119 7.23 -10.23 -7.53
N GLY A 120 6.06 -10.74 -7.93
CA GLY A 120 5.05 -11.29 -7.04
C GLY A 120 4.77 -12.76 -7.33
N PRO A 121 3.77 -13.35 -6.64
CA PRO A 121 3.38 -14.73 -6.85
C PRO A 121 2.71 -14.94 -8.23
N GLN A 122 2.65 -16.20 -8.68
CA GLN A 122 1.89 -16.62 -9.87
C GLN A 122 2.28 -15.89 -11.17
N ASN A 123 3.55 -15.51 -11.34
CA ASN A 123 4.06 -14.71 -12.47
C ASN A 123 3.39 -13.33 -12.64
N ALA A 124 2.74 -12.83 -11.58
CA ALA A 124 2.22 -11.47 -11.52
C ALA A 124 3.17 -10.57 -10.74
N PHE A 125 2.98 -9.26 -10.84
CA PHE A 125 3.65 -8.29 -9.98
C PHE A 125 2.94 -8.20 -8.62
N ALA A 126 3.69 -7.93 -7.56
CA ALA A 126 3.16 -7.51 -6.26
C ALA A 126 3.37 -6.01 -6.09
N VAL A 127 2.47 -5.35 -5.35
CA VAL A 127 2.61 -3.94 -5.01
C VAL A 127 3.62 -3.78 -3.87
N VAL A 128 4.65 -2.97 -4.09
CA VAL A 128 5.65 -2.63 -3.07
C VAL A 128 5.00 -1.77 -1.98
N GLY A 129 5.29 -2.03 -0.70
CA GLY A 129 4.70 -1.27 0.41
C GLY A 129 3.18 -1.45 0.56
N VAL A 130 2.61 -2.50 -0.04
CA VAL A 130 1.18 -2.84 -0.02
C VAL A 130 0.31 -1.68 -0.54
N ASN A 131 -0.47 -1.00 0.31
CA ASN A 131 -1.26 0.17 -0.09
C ASN A 131 -0.40 1.38 -0.50
N GLN A 132 0.82 1.51 0.02
CA GLN A 132 1.64 2.72 -0.20
C GLN A 132 2.21 2.80 -1.62
N GLY A 133 2.38 1.65 -2.29
CA GLY A 133 2.82 1.58 -3.68
C GLY A 133 1.70 1.60 -4.72
N ALA A 134 0.44 1.81 -4.30
CA ALA A 134 -0.70 1.92 -5.19
C ALA A 134 -1.35 3.31 -5.05
N ALA A 135 -0.87 4.27 -5.84
CA ALA A 135 -1.34 5.63 -5.75
C ALA A 135 -2.38 5.92 -6.83
N ALA A 136 -3.59 6.28 -6.40
CA ALA A 136 -4.67 6.61 -7.32
C ALA A 136 -4.34 7.85 -8.15
N VAL A 137 -4.57 7.77 -9.45
CA VAL A 137 -4.49 8.90 -10.38
C VAL A 137 -5.88 9.49 -10.52
N PHE A 138 -5.97 10.81 -10.41
CA PHE A 138 -7.22 11.54 -10.49
C PHE A 138 -7.02 12.84 -11.27
N GLU A 139 -8.12 13.41 -11.77
CA GLU A 139 -8.09 14.71 -12.43
C GLU A 139 -7.96 15.83 -11.40
N GLY A 140 -6.81 16.50 -11.41
CA GLY A 140 -6.50 17.68 -10.61
C GLY A 140 -6.67 18.98 -11.40
N LYS A 141 -6.40 20.11 -10.74
CA LYS A 141 -6.49 21.44 -11.37
C LYS A 141 -5.53 21.63 -12.55
N ALA A 142 -4.41 20.90 -12.54
CA ALA A 142 -3.36 20.97 -13.55
C ALA A 142 -3.35 19.73 -14.47
N GLY A 143 -4.45 18.98 -14.52
CA GLY A 143 -4.58 17.70 -15.23
C GLY A 143 -4.40 16.49 -14.31
N ARG A 144 -4.02 15.34 -14.88
CA ARG A 144 -3.81 14.11 -14.13
C ARG A 144 -2.79 14.29 -13.00
N SER A 145 -3.18 13.89 -11.81
CA SER A 145 -2.48 14.13 -10.55
C SER A 145 -2.48 12.90 -9.66
N VAL A 146 -1.52 12.86 -8.74
CA VAL A 146 -1.32 11.76 -7.79
C VAL A 146 -0.84 12.32 -6.45
N VAL A 147 -0.94 11.54 -5.39
CA VAL A 147 -0.31 11.80 -4.09
C VAL A 147 0.60 10.64 -3.77
N LEU A 148 1.91 10.89 -3.72
CA LEU A 148 2.90 9.88 -3.35
C LEU A 148 3.50 10.18 -1.97
N PRO A 149 4.01 9.15 -1.26
CA PRO A 149 4.73 9.33 -0.02
C PRO A 149 5.86 10.38 -0.13
N GLY A 150 6.14 11.07 0.97
CA GLY A 150 7.17 12.11 1.05
C GLY A 150 6.88 13.39 0.24
N GLY A 151 5.79 13.44 -0.53
CA GLY A 151 5.39 14.62 -1.30
C GLY A 151 4.79 15.73 -0.43
N LYS A 152 4.77 16.96 -0.95
CA LYS A 152 4.12 18.13 -0.30
C LYS A 152 2.60 18.17 -0.49
N GLY A 153 1.99 17.09 -0.99
CA GLY A 153 0.57 16.99 -1.30
C GLY A 153 0.34 16.48 -2.71
N VAL A 154 -0.67 17.04 -3.37
CA VAL A 154 -1.03 16.70 -4.76
C VAL A 154 0.06 17.22 -5.70
N GLU A 155 0.57 16.31 -6.54
CA GLU A 155 1.50 16.61 -7.61
C GLU A 155 0.91 16.16 -8.95
N THR A 156 1.34 16.76 -10.06
CA THR A 156 0.96 16.28 -11.39
C THR A 156 1.65 14.94 -11.68
N LEU A 157 1.03 14.14 -12.56
CA LEU A 157 1.61 12.86 -12.95
C LEU A 157 3.02 13.02 -13.57
N GLY A 158 3.26 14.11 -14.30
CA GLY A 158 4.57 14.41 -14.87
C GLY A 158 5.63 14.72 -13.80
N GLU A 159 5.28 15.51 -12.78
CA GLU A 159 6.18 15.81 -11.65
C GLU A 159 6.49 14.55 -10.83
N ALA A 160 5.45 13.73 -10.54
CA ALA A 160 5.60 12.46 -9.86
C ALA A 160 6.55 11.52 -10.62
N SER A 161 6.33 11.34 -11.93
CA SER A 161 7.17 10.49 -12.78
C SER A 161 8.61 11.02 -12.89
N ALA A 162 8.82 12.34 -12.88
CA ALA A 162 10.15 12.92 -12.85
C ALA A 162 10.85 12.66 -11.51
N ARG A 163 10.14 12.77 -10.40
CA ARG A 163 10.64 12.51 -9.05
C ARG A 163 11.08 11.05 -8.87
N VAL A 164 10.27 10.10 -9.32
CA VAL A 164 10.62 8.66 -9.30
C VAL A 164 11.91 8.39 -10.08
N ARG A 165 12.06 8.97 -11.28
CA ARG A 165 13.27 8.78 -12.09
C ARG A 165 14.51 9.41 -11.48
N ALA A 166 14.37 10.59 -10.87
CA ALA A 166 15.47 11.26 -10.19
C ALA A 166 15.97 10.42 -8.99
N GLU A 167 15.04 9.92 -8.17
CA GLU A 167 15.36 9.10 -7.00
C GLU A 167 16.07 7.81 -7.40
N ARG A 168 15.59 7.13 -8.46
CA ARG A 168 16.26 5.93 -8.96
C ARG A 168 17.69 6.23 -9.42
N ALA A 169 17.88 7.30 -10.17
CA ALA A 169 19.21 7.66 -10.69
C ALA A 169 20.19 8.00 -9.56
N GLU A 170 19.71 8.58 -8.45
CA GLU A 170 20.53 8.83 -7.26
C GLU A 170 20.89 7.53 -6.54
N SER A 171 19.91 6.65 -6.31
CA SER A 171 20.12 5.33 -5.71
C SER A 171 21.15 4.49 -6.48
N ASP A 172 21.06 4.46 -7.81
CA ASP A 172 22.00 3.70 -8.65
C ASP A 172 23.42 4.30 -8.59
N ARG A 173 23.57 5.62 -8.56
CA ARG A 173 24.89 6.28 -8.40
C ARG A 173 25.54 5.99 -7.05
N LEU A 174 24.77 5.92 -5.98
CA LEU A 174 25.30 5.61 -4.64
C LEU A 174 25.81 4.17 -4.59
N ARG A 175 25.07 3.22 -5.17
CA ARG A 175 25.48 1.81 -5.28
C ARG A 175 26.78 1.63 -6.07
N ASP A 176 26.93 2.35 -7.17
CA ASP A 176 28.15 2.29 -7.98
C ASP A 176 29.39 2.81 -7.23
N ARG A 177 29.22 3.77 -6.31
CA ARG A 177 30.33 4.29 -5.49
C ARG A 177 30.75 3.31 -4.40
N GLU A 178 29.81 2.61 -3.78
CA GLU A 178 30.09 1.64 -2.72
C GLU A 178 30.77 0.37 -3.24
N THR A 179 30.56 0.02 -4.51
CA THR A 179 31.16 -1.17 -5.14
C THR A 179 32.63 -0.97 -5.55
N VAL A 180 33.14 0.26 -5.47
CA VAL A 180 34.50 0.64 -5.93
C VAL A 180 35.48 0.81 -4.76
N GLU A 181 35.02 0.81 -3.50
CA GLU A 181 35.86 0.75 -2.30
C GLU A 181 36.10 -0.70 -1.81
#